data_AF-A0A4R5WNI8-F1
#
_entry.id   AF-A0A4R5WNI8-F1
#
_cell.length_a   1.000
_cell.length_b   1.000
_cell.length_c   1.000
_cell.angle_alpha   90.00
_cell.angle_beta   90.00
_cell.angle_gamma   90.00
#
_symmetry.space_group_name_H-M   'P 1'
#
loop_
_entity.id
_entity.type
_entity.pdbx_description
1 polymer ?
#
loop_
_entity_poly.entity_id
_entity_poly.type
_entity_poly.pdbx_seq_one_letter_code
_entity_poly.pdbx_strand_id
1 'polypeptide(L)'
;MTHDLDCRQHGRLVSSTKVGWCFLVSDGEWIAVGFEANDDADVGGYQRCQSYRLETSAAQALVWLADDVQEQLNGQEFVQWPIAGQHVLAPRIIDGQAVWVEPSTNAVTAPIGELFAAPITPDREWI
;
A
#
# COMPACT_ATOMS: atom_id res chain seq x y z
N MET A 1 7.18 1.46 0.93
CA MET A 1 5.75 1.47 1.30
C MET A 1 5.43 2.60 2.26
N THR A 2 6.17 2.80 3.36
CA THR A 2 5.95 3.89 4.34
C THR A 2 5.75 5.27 3.71
N HIS A 3 6.59 5.69 2.78
CA HIS A 3 6.45 6.99 2.11
C HIS A 3 5.21 7.10 1.21
N ASP A 4 4.70 5.98 0.70
CA ASP A 4 3.50 5.98 -0.13
C ASP A 4 2.27 6.29 0.72
N LEU A 5 2.26 5.88 2.01
CA LEU A 5 1.22 6.22 2.98
C LEU A 5 1.15 7.70 3.33
N ASP A 6 2.06 8.56 2.85
CA ASP A 6 2.00 10.00 3.09
C ASP A 6 1.44 10.78 1.90
N CYS A 7 1.03 10.08 0.83
CA CYS A 7 0.59 10.73 -0.40
C CYS A 7 -0.57 10.01 -1.07
N ARG A 8 -1.19 10.71 -2.01
CA ARG A 8 -2.16 10.15 -2.95
C ARG A 8 -3.30 9.39 -2.26
N GLN A 9 -3.92 10.07 -1.30
CA GLN A 9 -5.06 9.59 -0.52
C GLN A 9 -6.28 10.46 -0.77
N HIS A 10 -7.46 9.88 -0.62
CA HIS A 10 -8.71 10.62 -0.46
C HIS A 10 -9.51 10.04 0.71
N GLY A 11 -10.00 10.91 1.59
CA GLY A 11 -10.69 10.52 2.83
C GLY A 11 -9.92 10.97 4.08
N ARG A 12 -9.89 10.11 5.10
CA ARG A 12 -9.09 10.35 6.32
C ARG A 12 -7.60 10.34 6.00
N LEU A 13 -6.83 11.09 6.80
CA LEU A 13 -5.39 11.18 6.61
C LEU A 13 -4.70 10.02 7.31
N VAL A 14 -3.99 9.22 6.54
CA VAL A 14 -2.98 8.28 7.06
C VAL A 14 -1.64 8.99 6.96
N SER A 15 -0.84 8.89 8.03
CA SER A 15 0.50 9.44 8.09
C SER A 15 1.45 8.36 8.58
N SER A 16 2.57 8.19 7.89
CA SER A 16 3.65 7.30 8.28
C SER A 16 4.23 7.63 9.66
N THR A 17 4.10 8.88 10.10
CA THR A 17 4.56 9.32 11.43
C THR A 17 3.63 8.91 12.57
N LYS A 18 2.39 8.50 12.25
CA LYS A 18 1.36 8.11 13.22
C LYS A 18 1.11 6.60 13.28
N VAL A 19 1.85 5.83 12.48
CA VAL A 19 1.74 4.37 12.45
C VAL A 19 3.13 3.73 12.62
N GLY A 20 3.19 2.62 13.35
CA GLY A 20 4.40 1.82 13.54
C GLY A 20 4.26 0.48 12.83
N TRP A 21 5.22 0.10 11.98
CA TRP A 21 5.21 -1.22 11.33
C TRP A 21 5.58 -2.31 12.32
N CYS A 22 4.79 -3.37 12.36
CA CYS A 22 5.00 -4.52 13.23
C CYS A 22 5.14 -5.80 12.41
N PHE A 23 6.12 -6.61 12.82
CA PHE A 23 6.39 -7.94 12.26
C PHE A 23 6.28 -8.97 13.38
N LEU A 24 5.43 -9.97 13.19
CA LEU A 24 5.34 -11.14 14.06
C LEU A 24 5.84 -12.34 13.29
N VAL A 25 6.80 -13.05 13.88
CA VAL A 25 7.42 -14.23 13.26
C VAL A 25 7.12 -15.42 14.17
N SER A 26 6.50 -16.46 13.60
CA SER A 26 6.46 -17.79 14.22
C SER A 26 7.72 -18.55 13.84
N ASP A 27 8.16 -19.52 14.66
CA ASP A 27 9.40 -20.32 14.56
C ASP A 27 9.57 -21.06 13.21
N GLY A 28 9.75 -20.31 12.12
CA GLY A 28 9.89 -20.79 10.74
C GLY A 28 8.58 -21.04 9.97
N GLU A 29 7.41 -20.85 10.58
CA GLU A 29 6.14 -21.26 9.95
C GLU A 29 5.44 -20.16 9.16
N TRP A 30 5.41 -18.94 9.72
CA TRP A 30 4.72 -17.81 9.09
C TRP A 30 5.26 -16.48 9.63
N ILE A 31 5.12 -15.45 8.80
CA ILE A 31 5.29 -14.06 9.21
C ILE A 31 3.94 -13.36 9.06
N ALA A 32 3.59 -12.51 10.03
CA ALA A 32 2.52 -11.54 9.92
C ALA A 32 3.12 -10.14 9.89
N VAL A 33 2.53 -9.28 9.06
CA VAL A 33 2.94 -7.88 8.91
C VAL A 33 1.70 -7.01 9.03
N GLY A 34 1.87 -5.82 9.57
CA GLY A 34 0.83 -4.82 9.64
C GLY A 34 1.37 -3.55 10.30
N PHE A 35 0.49 -2.63 10.65
CA PHE A 35 0.87 -1.45 11.41
C PHE A 35 0.00 -1.27 12.64
N GLU A 36 0.61 -0.81 13.72
CA GLU A 36 -0.09 -0.27 14.88
C GLU A 36 -0.31 1.23 14.66
N ALA A 37 -1.45 1.73 15.12
CA ALA A 37 -1.79 3.14 15.04
C ALA A 37 -1.61 3.79 16.42
N ASN A 38 -1.02 4.99 16.46
CA ASN A 38 -0.90 5.77 17.69
C ASN A 38 -2.27 6.31 18.14
N ASP A 39 -2.37 6.73 19.41
CA ASP A 39 -3.62 7.25 19.99
C ASP A 39 -4.22 8.47 19.25
N ASP A 40 -3.41 9.18 18.46
CA ASP A 40 -3.80 10.36 17.67
C ASP A 40 -3.91 10.07 16.15
N ALA A 41 -3.87 8.81 15.74
CA ALA A 41 -4.08 8.39 14.35
C ALA A 41 -5.57 8.44 13.95
N ASP A 42 -5.83 8.81 12.70
CA ASP A 42 -7.20 8.88 12.16
C ASP A 42 -7.70 7.51 11.63
N VAL A 43 -6.88 6.46 11.77
CA VAL A 43 -7.17 5.08 11.33
C VAL A 43 -6.80 4.08 12.43
N GLY A 44 -7.48 2.94 12.46
CA GLY A 44 -7.12 1.83 13.33
C GLY A 44 -5.86 1.09 12.87
N GLY A 45 -5.12 0.56 13.83
CA GLY A 45 -4.04 -0.41 13.55
C GLY A 45 -4.60 -1.74 13.08
N TYR A 46 -3.81 -2.50 12.34
CA TYR A 46 -4.20 -3.81 11.85
C TYR A 46 -2.98 -4.72 11.68
N GLN A 47 -3.22 -6.03 11.74
CA GLN A 47 -2.22 -7.05 11.44
C GLN A 47 -2.84 -8.20 10.68
N ARG A 48 -2.13 -8.72 9.67
CA ARG A 48 -2.55 -9.93 8.96
C ARG A 48 -1.41 -10.89 8.73
N CYS A 49 -1.71 -12.16 8.97
CA CYS A 49 -0.83 -13.25 8.60
C CYS A 49 -1.17 -13.69 7.17
N GLN A 50 -0.37 -13.24 6.18
CA GLN A 50 -0.53 -13.68 4.79
C GLN A 50 0.27 -14.96 4.49
N SER A 51 0.71 -15.70 5.51
CA SER A 51 1.63 -16.85 5.35
C SER A 51 2.84 -16.52 4.47
N TYR A 52 3.41 -15.32 4.65
CA TYR A 52 4.69 -14.96 4.01
C TYR A 52 5.70 -16.05 4.38
N ARG A 53 6.18 -16.77 3.36
CA ARG A 53 7.16 -17.83 3.57
C ARG A 53 8.56 -17.26 3.38
N LEU A 54 9.57 -17.89 3.97
CA LEU A 54 10.95 -17.44 3.87
C LEU A 54 11.47 -17.41 2.42
N GLU A 55 10.89 -18.22 1.54
CA GLU A 55 11.19 -18.25 0.10
C GLU A 55 10.48 -17.19 -0.73
N THR A 56 9.61 -16.36 -0.14
CA THR A 56 8.93 -15.27 -0.85
C THR A 56 9.93 -14.20 -1.29
N SER A 57 9.90 -13.81 -2.57
CA SER A 57 10.75 -12.72 -3.06
C SER A 57 10.35 -11.38 -2.44
N ALA A 58 11.30 -10.45 -2.31
CA ALA A 58 11.02 -9.11 -1.78
C ALA A 58 9.90 -8.39 -2.56
N ALA A 59 9.85 -8.54 -3.88
CA ALA A 59 8.80 -7.95 -4.72
C ALA A 59 7.42 -8.57 -4.42
N GLN A 60 7.35 -9.88 -4.23
CA GLN A 60 6.09 -10.55 -3.89
C GLN A 60 5.61 -10.17 -2.49
N ALA A 61 6.52 -10.08 -1.52
CA ALA A 61 6.19 -9.62 -0.18
C ALA A 61 5.68 -8.16 -0.19
N LEU A 62 6.29 -7.27 -0.97
CA LEU A 62 5.84 -5.89 -1.11
C LEU A 62 4.45 -5.77 -1.74
N VAL A 63 4.14 -6.56 -2.77
CA VAL A 63 2.80 -6.55 -3.39
C VAL A 63 1.74 -7.04 -2.42
N TRP A 64 1.98 -8.15 -1.71
CA TRP A 64 1.05 -8.65 -0.70
C TRP A 64 0.85 -7.67 0.45
N LEU A 65 1.93 -7.02 0.92
CA LEU A 65 1.82 -5.99 1.96
C LEU A 65 0.99 -4.81 1.47
N ALA A 66 1.25 -4.32 0.26
CA ALA A 66 0.54 -3.21 -0.33
C ALA A 66 -0.96 -3.50 -0.55
N ASP A 67 -1.28 -4.70 -1.02
CA ASP A 67 -2.66 -5.17 -1.23
C ASP A 67 -3.43 -5.24 0.09
N ASP A 68 -2.77 -5.76 1.13
CA ASP A 68 -3.35 -5.91 2.45
C ASP A 68 -3.60 -4.57 3.16
N VAL A 69 -2.63 -3.65 3.09
CA VAL A 69 -2.79 -2.27 3.57
C VAL A 69 -3.93 -1.58 2.82
N GLN A 70 -3.99 -1.79 1.51
CA GLN A 70 -5.04 -1.23 0.66
C GLN A 70 -6.43 -1.77 1.03
N GLU A 71 -6.57 -3.07 1.31
CA GLU A 71 -7.83 -3.67 1.78
C GLU A 71 -8.29 -3.06 3.10
N GLN A 72 -7.36 -2.90 4.06
CA GLN A 72 -7.65 -2.24 5.34
C GLN A 72 -8.11 -0.79 5.13
N LEU A 73 -7.34 0.00 4.39
CA LEU A 73 -7.61 1.42 4.22
C LEU A 73 -8.86 1.68 3.39
N ASN A 74 -9.01 1.04 2.23
CA ASN A 74 -10.15 1.25 1.35
C ASN A 74 -11.43 0.64 1.93
N GLY A 75 -11.33 -0.54 2.56
CA GLY A 75 -12.47 -1.34 2.98
C GLY A 75 -13.00 -1.02 4.37
N GLN A 76 -12.10 -0.74 5.33
CA GLN A 76 -12.49 -0.53 6.73
C GLN A 76 -12.42 0.94 7.14
N GLU A 77 -11.41 1.67 6.67
CA GLU A 77 -11.17 3.06 7.06
C GLU A 77 -11.76 4.09 6.09
N PHE A 78 -12.32 3.61 4.96
CA PHE A 78 -12.86 4.45 3.88
C PHE A 78 -11.85 5.47 3.35
N VAL A 79 -10.55 5.14 3.41
CA VAL A 79 -9.46 5.92 2.83
C VAL A 79 -9.13 5.31 1.48
N GLN A 80 -9.44 6.03 0.39
CA GLN A 80 -9.06 5.59 -0.94
C GLN A 80 -7.56 5.81 -1.13
N TRP A 81 -6.80 4.72 -1.20
CA TRP A 81 -5.35 4.76 -1.32
C TRP A 81 -4.77 3.51 -2.01
N PRO A 82 -3.65 3.65 -2.75
CA PRO A 82 -3.20 4.92 -3.33
C PRO A 82 -4.04 5.25 -4.56
N ILE A 83 -4.21 6.54 -4.86
CA ILE A 83 -4.97 6.98 -6.04
C ILE A 83 -4.11 7.69 -7.09
N ALA A 84 -4.53 7.61 -8.35
CA ALA A 84 -4.11 8.50 -9.43
C ALA A 84 -5.35 9.14 -10.05
N GLY A 85 -5.53 10.44 -9.81
CA GLY A 85 -6.80 11.11 -10.15
C GLY A 85 -7.95 10.49 -9.35
N GLN A 86 -8.97 9.99 -10.06
CA GLN A 86 -10.14 9.32 -9.45
C GLN A 86 -10.00 7.79 -9.32
N HIS A 87 -8.86 7.21 -9.70
CA HIS A 87 -8.69 5.77 -9.76
C HIS A 87 -7.79 5.24 -8.65
N VAL A 88 -8.19 4.14 -8.03
CA VAL A 88 -7.36 3.42 -7.06
C VAL A 88 -6.33 2.57 -7.82
N LEU A 89 -5.05 2.76 -7.50
CA LEU A 89 -3.93 2.02 -8.06
C LEU A 89 -3.89 0.61 -7.48
N ALA A 90 -3.51 -0.38 -8.29
CA ALA A 90 -3.31 -1.75 -7.83
C ALA A 90 -1.81 -2.08 -7.67
N PRO A 91 -1.40 -2.82 -6.63
CA PRO A 91 -0.05 -3.33 -6.53
C PRO A 91 0.13 -4.54 -7.45
N ARG A 92 1.20 -4.59 -8.23
CA ARG A 92 1.52 -5.72 -9.13
C ARG A 92 3.02 -5.98 -9.24
N ILE A 93 3.37 -7.18 -9.70
CA ILE A 93 4.73 -7.49 -10.14
C ILE A 93 4.79 -7.33 -11.66
N ILE A 94 5.67 -6.45 -12.14
CA ILE A 94 5.99 -6.29 -13.57
C ILE A 94 7.51 -6.32 -13.70
N ASP A 95 8.02 -7.17 -14.60
CA ASP A 95 9.46 -7.37 -14.85
C ASP A 95 10.28 -7.63 -13.56
N GLY A 96 9.67 -8.36 -12.61
CA GLY A 96 10.29 -8.71 -11.32
C GLY A 96 10.29 -7.59 -10.28
N GLN A 97 9.74 -6.41 -10.59
CA GLN A 97 9.62 -5.29 -9.67
C GLN A 97 8.19 -5.13 -9.14
N ALA A 98 8.06 -4.78 -7.85
CA ALA A 98 6.79 -4.41 -7.26
C ALA A 98 6.44 -2.97 -7.61
N VAL A 99 5.31 -2.77 -8.28
CA VAL A 99 4.88 -1.47 -8.83
C VAL A 99 3.40 -1.18 -8.55
N TRP A 100 3.07 0.10 -8.45
CA TRP A 100 1.70 0.61 -8.52
C TRP A 100 1.28 0.77 -9.97
N VAL A 101 0.12 0.23 -10.33
CA VAL A 101 -0.44 0.32 -11.69
C VAL A 101 -1.83 0.94 -11.69
N GLU A 102 -2.14 1.69 -12.74
CA GLU A 102 -3.51 2.11 -13.04
C GLU A 102 -4.28 0.92 -13.64
N PRO A 103 -5.29 0.34 -12.95
CA PRO A 103 -5.93 -0.90 -13.40
C PRO A 103 -6.64 -0.79 -14.75
N SER A 104 -7.19 0.38 -15.07
CA SER A 104 -7.95 0.60 -16.31
C SER A 104 -7.08 0.59 -17.57
N THR A 105 -5.81 0.98 -17.44
CA THR A 105 -4.86 1.12 -18.57
C THR A 105 -3.66 0.18 -18.46
N ASN A 106 -3.48 -0.50 -17.33
CA ASN A 106 -2.27 -1.23 -16.95
C ASN A 106 -1.00 -0.36 -16.97
N ALA A 107 -1.12 0.96 -16.94
CA ALA A 107 0.02 1.85 -16.93
C ALA A 107 0.76 1.76 -15.57
N VAL A 108 2.07 1.57 -15.62
CA VAL A 108 2.92 1.65 -14.43
C VAL A 108 3.00 3.10 -13.97
N THR A 109 2.68 3.34 -12.71
CA THR A 109 2.73 4.68 -12.09
C THR A 109 4.07 4.91 -11.39
N ALA A 110 4.49 3.96 -10.53
CA ALA A 110 5.73 4.03 -9.77
C ALA A 110 6.10 2.67 -9.16
N PRO A 111 7.37 2.43 -8.80
CA PRO A 111 7.72 1.39 -7.84
C PRO A 111 7.02 1.57 -6.49
N ILE A 112 6.68 0.48 -5.81
CA ILE A 112 6.11 0.54 -4.45
C ILE A 112 7.18 1.07 -3.49
N GLY A 113 6.88 2.16 -2.80
CA GLY A 113 7.77 2.91 -1.92
C GLY A 113 8.31 4.20 -2.54
N GLU A 114 8.09 4.44 -3.82
CA GLU A 114 8.55 5.63 -4.55
C GLU A 114 7.39 6.49 -5.06
N LEU A 115 6.15 6.19 -4.67
CA LEU A 115 4.95 6.85 -5.18
C LEU A 115 4.92 8.36 -4.87
N PHE A 116 5.48 8.74 -3.72
CA PHE A 116 5.60 10.13 -3.29
C PHE A 116 6.39 10.98 -4.29
N ALA A 117 7.43 10.41 -4.90
CA ALA A 117 8.29 11.10 -5.86
C ALA A 117 7.74 11.08 -7.30
N ALA A 118 6.74 10.23 -7.57
CA ALA A 118 6.18 10.09 -8.90
C ALA A 118 5.33 11.32 -9.27
N PRO A 119 5.34 11.76 -10.54
CA PRO A 119 4.50 12.86 -10.99
C PRO A 119 3.01 12.49 -10.88
N ILE A 120 2.18 13.47 -10.51
CA ILE A 120 0.72 13.33 -10.61
C ILE A 120 0.35 13.55 -12.07
N THR A 121 -0.08 12.49 -12.75
CA THR A 121 -0.69 12.64 -14.06
C THR A 121 -2.07 13.25 -13.85
N PRO A 122 -2.35 14.46 -14.37
CA PRO A 122 -3.69 15.02 -14.27
C PRO A 122 -4.67 14.14 -15.02
N ASP A 123 -5.88 13.99 -14.48
CA ASP A 123 -6.98 13.37 -15.21
C ASP A 123 -7.11 14.09 -16.56
N ARG A 124 -7.20 13.31 -17.65
CA ARG A 124 -7.50 13.88 -18.96
C ARG A 124 -8.88 14.54 -18.85
N GLU A 125 -8.91 15.87 -18.79
CA GLU A 125 -10.13 16.63 -18.98
C GLU A 125 -10.67 16.26 -20.37
N TRP A 126 -11.79 15.54 -20.39
CA TRP A 126 -12.50 15.26 -21.63
C TRP A 126 -13.11 16.60 -22.11
N ILE A 127 -12.54 17.16 -23.18
CA ILE A 127 -13.17 18.20 -24.02
C ILE A 127 -14.16 17.53 -24.97
#